data_AF-A0A376F5X2-F1
#
_entry.id   AF-A0A376F5X2-F1
#
_cell.length_a   1.000
_cell.length_b   1.000
_cell.length_c   1.000
_cell.angle_alpha   90.00
_cell.angle_beta   90.00
_cell.angle_gamma   90.00
#
_symmetry.space_group_name_H-M   'P 1'
#
loop_
_entity.id
_entity.type
_entity.pdbx_description
1 polymer ?
#
loop_
_entity_poly.entity_id
_entity_poly.type
_entity_poly.pdbx_seq_one_letter_code
_entity_poly.pdbx_strand_id
1 'polypeptide(L)'
;MHKREDGFVVVDEDVCIGCRYCHMACPYGAPQYNAAKGHMTKCDGCHTRVADGKKPICVESCPLRALDFGPIEELRENTVSLPQWRRCRLRTSRSRAL
;
A
#
# COMPACT_ATOMS: atom_id res chain seq x y z
N MET A 1 -17.40 2.14 -0.37
CA MET A 1 -16.11 1.68 0.16
C MET A 1 -16.30 0.24 0.56
N HIS A 2 -15.50 -0.68 0.04
CA HIS A 2 -15.62 -2.10 0.38
C HIS A 2 -14.25 -2.70 0.64
N LYS A 3 -14.22 -3.80 1.41
CA LYS A 3 -13.01 -4.59 1.64
C LYS A 3 -13.05 -5.79 0.70
N ARG A 4 -12.00 -5.95 -0.11
CA ARG A 4 -11.80 -7.08 -1.01
C ARG A 4 -11.25 -8.28 -0.22
N GLU A 5 -11.26 -9.45 -0.84
CA GLU A 5 -10.78 -10.70 -0.25
C GLU A 5 -9.27 -10.69 0.04
N ASP A 6 -8.50 -10.01 -0.81
CA ASP A 6 -7.06 -9.75 -0.64
C ASP A 6 -6.74 -8.79 0.53
N GLY A 7 -7.77 -8.25 1.19
CA GLY A 7 -7.64 -7.35 2.32
C GLY A 7 -7.55 -5.87 1.94
N PHE A 8 -7.46 -5.53 0.65
CA PHE A 8 -7.46 -4.14 0.22
C PHE A 8 -8.84 -3.52 0.40
N VAL A 9 -8.87 -2.32 0.97
CA VAL A 9 -10.07 -1.50 1.01
C VAL A 9 -10.05 -0.61 -0.23
N VAL A 10 -11.10 -0.58 -1.04
CA VAL A 10 -11.16 0.25 -2.25
C VAL A 10 -12.47 1.03 -2.34
N VAL A 11 -12.44 2.13 -3.10
CA VAL A 11 -13.66 2.85 -3.46
C VAL A 11 -14.23 2.18 -4.70
N ASP A 12 -15.51 1.85 -4.63
CA ASP A 12 -16.28 1.41 -5.78
C ASP A 12 -16.81 2.67 -6.48
N GLU A 13 -16.32 2.96 -7.69
CA GLU A 13 -16.70 4.18 -8.42
C GLU A 13 -18.15 4.12 -8.92
N ASP A 14 -18.74 2.94 -9.13
CA ASP A 14 -20.13 2.81 -9.61
C ASP A 14 -21.15 3.08 -8.49
N VAL A 15 -20.77 2.84 -7.24
CA VAL A 15 -21.60 3.06 -6.06
C VAL A 15 -21.31 4.41 -5.38
N CYS A 16 -20.15 5.02 -5.63
CA CYS A 16 -19.72 6.22 -4.92
C CYS A 16 -20.49 7.48 -5.36
N ILE A 17 -21.39 7.97 -4.51
CA ILE A 17 -22.12 9.22 -4.75
C ILE A 17 -21.40 10.50 -4.28
N GLY A 18 -20.13 10.41 -3.87
CA GLY A 18 -19.37 11.58 -3.42
C GLY A 18 -19.81 12.20 -2.08
N CYS A 19 -20.56 11.49 -1.23
CA CYS A 19 -21.13 12.00 0.03
C CYS A 19 -20.12 12.40 1.12
N ARG A 20 -18.83 12.09 0.93
CA ARG A 20 -17.71 12.41 1.85
C ARG A 20 -17.80 11.81 3.26
N TYR A 21 -18.75 10.94 3.55
CA TYR A 21 -18.88 10.30 4.86
C TYR A 21 -17.65 9.45 5.22
N CYS A 22 -17.04 8.79 4.23
CA CYS A 22 -15.80 8.04 4.46
C CYS A 22 -14.61 8.92 4.86
N HIS A 23 -14.57 10.18 4.44
CA HIS A 23 -13.54 11.12 4.86
C HIS A 23 -13.71 11.47 6.34
N MET A 24 -14.95 11.80 6.76
CA MET A 24 -15.26 12.13 8.16
C MET A 24 -15.04 10.94 9.11
N ALA A 25 -15.34 9.72 8.67
CA ALA A 25 -15.20 8.53 9.49
C ALA A 25 -13.73 8.07 9.65
N CYS A 26 -12.82 8.50 8.77
CA CYS A 26 -11.45 8.00 8.77
C CYS A 26 -10.57 8.81 9.74
N PRO A 27 -10.01 8.21 10.81
CA PRO A 27 -9.15 8.94 11.76
C PRO A 27 -7.84 9.43 11.13
N TYR A 28 -7.43 8.83 10.00
CA TYR A 28 -6.20 9.19 9.29
C TYR A 28 -6.42 10.15 8.13
N GLY A 29 -7.68 10.54 7.84
CA GLY A 29 -7.99 11.43 6.71
C GLY A 29 -7.58 10.88 5.33
N ALA A 30 -7.44 9.56 5.18
CA ALA A 30 -6.90 8.95 3.97
C ALA A 30 -7.79 9.13 2.70
N PRO A 31 -9.13 9.04 2.77
CA PRO A 31 -9.99 9.29 1.61
C PRO A 31 -10.08 10.78 1.27
N GLN A 32 -9.96 11.13 0.00
CA GLN A 32 -9.98 12.51 -0.50
C GLN A 32 -10.98 12.66 -1.64
N TYR A 33 -11.71 13.77 -1.68
CA TYR A 33 -12.71 14.00 -2.73
C TYR A 33 -12.04 14.51 -4.01
N ASN A 34 -12.32 13.84 -5.14
CA ASN A 34 -11.89 14.30 -6.45
C ASN A 34 -13.04 15.03 -7.14
N ALA A 35 -12.95 16.35 -7.24
CA ALA A 35 -13.99 17.19 -7.83
C ALA A 35 -14.19 16.96 -9.33
N ALA A 36 -13.14 16.56 -10.06
CA ALA A 36 -13.24 16.28 -11.50
C ALA A 36 -14.00 14.96 -11.77
N LYS A 37 -13.84 13.96 -10.91
CA LYS A 37 -14.55 12.67 -11.01
C LYS A 37 -15.91 12.66 -10.32
N GLY A 38 -16.18 13.59 -9.40
CA GLY A 38 -17.36 13.54 -8.54
C GLY A 38 -17.31 12.47 -7.45
N HIS A 39 -16.21 11.71 -7.35
CA HIS A 39 -16.07 10.55 -6.48
C HIS A 39 -15.00 10.74 -5.41
N MET A 40 -15.09 9.95 -4.34
CA MET A 40 -14.02 9.83 -3.35
C MET A 40 -12.90 8.97 -3.93
N THR A 41 -11.66 9.32 -3.61
CA THR A 41 -10.44 8.64 -4.07
C THR A 41 -9.51 8.36 -2.90
N LYS A 42 -8.74 7.28 -2.99
CA LYS A 42 -7.68 6.95 -2.03
C LYS A 42 -6.70 5.97 -2.67
N CYS A 43 -5.60 5.67 -1.98
CA CYS A 43 -4.72 4.56 -2.34
C CYS A 43 -5.51 3.24 -2.39
N ASP A 44 -5.45 2.56 -3.53
CA ASP A 44 -6.08 1.28 -3.82
C ASP A 44 -5.15 0.08 -3.54
N GLY A 45 -3.94 0.35 -3.02
CA GLY A 45 -2.92 -0.67 -2.79
C GLY A 45 -2.25 -1.19 -4.05
N CYS A 46 -2.42 -0.53 -5.21
CA CYS A 46 -1.99 -1.04 -6.51
C CYS A 46 -2.51 -2.47 -6.77
N HIS A 47 -3.75 -2.76 -6.36
CA HIS A 47 -4.34 -4.09 -6.38
C HIS A 47 -4.24 -4.81 -7.73
N THR A 48 -4.33 -4.07 -8.85
CA THR A 48 -4.13 -4.60 -10.20
C THR A 48 -2.70 -5.12 -10.42
N ARG A 49 -1.69 -4.37 -9.99
CA ARG A 49 -0.28 -4.82 -10.05
C ARG A 49 -0.03 -6.02 -9.14
N VAL A 50 -0.64 -6.02 -7.96
CA VAL A 50 -0.49 -7.12 -7.00
C VAL A 50 -1.12 -8.41 -7.55
N ALA A 51 -2.25 -8.32 -8.24
CA ALA A 51 -2.86 -9.45 -8.95
C ALA A 51 -1.95 -10.02 -10.05
N ASP A 52 -1.16 -9.19 -10.72
CA ASP A 52 -0.13 -9.60 -11.69
C ASP A 52 1.15 -10.17 -11.03
N GLY A 53 1.17 -10.33 -9.71
CA GLY A 53 2.36 -10.77 -8.95
C GLY A 53 3.46 -9.70 -8.84
N LYS A 54 3.18 -8.46 -9.23
CA LYS A 54 4.10 -7.32 -9.10
C LYS A 54 3.92 -6.62 -7.75
N LYS A 55 4.97 -5.94 -7.30
CA LYS A 55 4.88 -5.10 -6.09
C LYS A 55 4.09 -3.80 -6.38
N PRO A 56 3.52 -3.17 -5.34
CA PRO A 56 2.99 -1.82 -5.45
C PRO A 56 4.05 -0.85 -5.95
N ILE A 57 3.65 0.12 -6.77
CA ILE A 57 4.61 0.99 -7.47
C ILE A 57 5.47 1.80 -6.50
N CYS A 58 4.90 2.26 -5.38
CA CYS A 58 5.64 3.01 -4.36
C CYS A 58 6.72 2.18 -3.65
N VAL A 59 6.51 0.86 -3.53
CA VAL A 59 7.45 -0.07 -2.91
C VAL A 59 8.58 -0.40 -3.88
N GLU A 60 8.22 -0.66 -5.14
CA GLU A 60 9.17 -0.93 -6.21
C GLU A 60 10.06 0.29 -6.52
N SER A 61 9.48 1.49 -6.50
CA SER A 61 10.18 2.73 -6.80
C SER A 61 11.09 3.23 -5.68
N CYS A 62 11.05 2.61 -4.49
CA CYS A 62 11.77 3.13 -3.32
C CYS A 62 13.28 2.85 -3.43
N PRO A 63 14.14 3.87 -3.70
CA PRO A 63 15.56 3.63 -3.93
C PRO A 63 16.29 3.22 -2.65
N LEU A 64 15.82 3.74 -1.50
CA LEU A 64 16.38 3.45 -0.18
C LEU A 64 15.86 2.13 0.41
N ARG A 65 14.94 1.44 -0.27
CA ARG A 65 14.27 0.23 0.22
C ARG A 65 13.71 0.42 1.63
N ALA A 66 13.04 1.57 1.81
CA ALA A 66 12.41 1.96 3.05
C ALA A 66 10.99 1.40 3.21
N LEU A 67 10.40 0.93 2.11
CA LEU A 67 9.08 0.33 2.06
C LEU A 67 9.23 -1.14 1.69
N ASP A 68 8.47 -2.00 2.35
CA ASP A 68 8.35 -3.43 2.04
C ASP A 68 6.86 -3.80 1.91
N PHE A 69 6.58 -4.88 1.19
CA PHE A 69 5.24 -5.39 0.95
C PHE A 69 5.25 -6.92 0.95
N GLY A 70 4.28 -7.52 1.64
CA GLY A 70 4.14 -8.97 1.84
C GLY A 70 3.03 -9.28 2.85
N PRO A 71 2.83 -10.56 3.20
CA PRO A 71 1.92 -10.96 4.28
C PRO A 71 2.25 -10.25 5.59
N ILE A 72 1.22 -9.87 6.35
CA ILE A 72 1.40 -9.03 7.54
C ILE A 72 2.23 -9.73 8.62
N GLU A 73 2.15 -11.06 8.70
CA GLU A 73 2.89 -11.94 9.59
C GLU A 73 4.39 -11.85 9.31
N GLU A 74 4.79 -12.04 8.05
CA GLU A 74 6.19 -11.90 7.62
C GLU A 74 6.70 -10.48 7.89
N LEU A 75 5.88 -9.45 7.62
CA LEU A 75 6.28 -8.07 7.85
C LEU A 75 6.51 -7.80 9.35
N ARG A 76 5.66 -8.32 10.23
CA ARG A 76 5.77 -8.12 11.69
C ARG A 76 7.03 -8.76 12.28
N GLU A 77 7.37 -9.98 11.87
CA GLU A 77 8.63 -10.63 12.27
C GLU A 77 9.86 -9.83 11.80
N ASN A 78 9.73 -9.26 10.60
CA ASN A 78 10.80 -8.50 9.96
C ASN A 78 11.01 -7.10 10.57
N THR A 79 9.95 -6.40 10.98
CA THR A 79 10.08 -5.04 11.56
C THR A 79 10.72 -5.05 12.95
N VAL A 80 10.48 -6.08 13.76
CA VAL A 80 11.01 -6.18 15.13
C VAL A 80 12.51 -6.54 15.14
N SER A 81 12.99 -7.26 14.12
CA SER A 81 14.32 -7.87 14.13
C SER A 81 15.46 -6.94 13.70
N LEU A 82 15.23 -5.90 12.88
CA LEU A 82 16.32 -5.06 12.36
C LEU A 82 15.89 -3.62 12.10
N PRO A 83 16.65 -2.61 12.60
CA PRO A 83 16.57 -1.25 12.08
C PRO A 83 16.74 -1.25 10.56
N GLN A 84 15.91 -0.47 9.85
CA GLN A 84 15.84 -0.44 8.38
C GLN A 84 17.21 -0.18 7.70
N TRP A 85 18.11 0.54 8.37
CA TRP A 85 19.49 0.76 7.91
C TRP A 85 20.38 -0.51 7.94
N ARG A 86 20.13 -1.46 8.87
CA ARG A 86 20.85 -2.75 8.94
C ARG A 86 20.39 -3.73 7.86
N ARG A 87 19.10 -3.73 7.48
CA ARG A 87 18.57 -4.49 6.32
C ARG A 87 19.20 -4.05 5.01
N CYS A 88 19.46 -2.75 4.84
CA CYS A 88 20.11 -2.24 3.64
C CYS A 88 21.49 -2.88 3.45
N ARG A 89 22.32 -2.96 4.51
CA ARG A 89 23.64 -3.61 4.51
C ARG A 89 23.62 -5.13 4.27
N LEU A 90 22.65 -5.84 4.83
CA LEU A 90 22.60 -7.31 4.74
C LEU A 90 22.06 -7.81 3.39
N ARG A 91 21.27 -7.00 2.67
CA ARG A 91 20.79 -7.35 1.32
C ARG A 91 21.76 -6.95 0.21
N THR A 92 22.59 -5.92 0.39
CA THR A 92 23.64 -5.57 -0.58
C THR A 92 24.80 -6.57 -0.57
N SER A 93 25.05 -7.27 0.54
CA SER A 93 26.03 -8.37 0.57
C SER A 93 25.55 -9.65 -0.12
N ARG A 94 24.22 -9.91 -0.15
CA ARG A 94 23.65 -11.06 -0.90
C ARG A 94 23.46 -10.81 -2.40
N SER A 95 23.42 -9.55 -2.85
CA SER A 95 23.33 -9.22 -4.28
C SER A 95 24.69 -9.19 -5.01
N ARG A 96 25.79 -9.47 -4.30
CA ARG A 96 27.14 -9.64 -4.87
C ARG A 96 27.57 -11.10 -4.99
N ALA A 97 26.61 -12.03 -4.91
CA ALA A 97 26.81 -13.48 -5.09
C ALA A 97 26.15 -14.00 -6.39
N LEU A 98 26.22 -13.20 -7.45
CA LEU A 98 26.09 -13.60 -8.86
C LEU A 98 27.21 -12.92 -9.64
#